data_AF-S4RTR7-F1
#
_entry.id   AF-S4RTR7-F1
#
_cell.length_a   1.000
_cell.length_b   1.000
_cell.length_c   1.000
_cell.angle_alpha   90.00
_cell.angle_beta   90.00
_cell.angle_gamma   90.00
#
_symmetry.space_group_name_H-M   'P 1'
#
loop_
_entity.id
_entity.type
_entity.pdbx_description
1 polymer ?
#
loop_
_entity_poly.entity_id
_entity_poly.type
_entity_poly.pdbx_seq_one_letter_code
_entity_poly.pdbx_strand_id
1 'polypeptide(L)'
;RQSDLFQLDSRVVWATEESWLVFDITATSNLWLMSPKQNLGLQLRVETMSGESINPSAVGLVGRQGQQDKMPFMVAFFRASQLRLRSARAVGRKRKGSRNKGRRGPKQDISRAFKMTDYNSSEQKQTCKIREMYVSFRDLGWL
;
A
#
# COMPACT_ATOMS: atom_id res chain seq x y z
N ARG A 1 17.44 24.71 -15.86
CA ARG A 1 16.06 24.21 -16.11
C ARG A 1 15.29 24.48 -14.83
N GLN A 2 14.33 25.40 -14.84
CA GLN A 2 13.47 25.65 -13.68
C GLN A 2 12.61 24.38 -13.55
N SER A 3 12.80 23.62 -12.48
CA SER A 3 11.99 22.44 -12.24
C SER A 3 10.58 22.94 -11.93
N ASP A 4 9.58 22.52 -12.70
CA ASP A 4 8.19 22.82 -12.37
C ASP A 4 7.88 22.14 -11.03
N LEU A 5 7.80 22.95 -9.98
CA LEU A 5 7.43 22.50 -8.64
C LEU A 5 5.91 22.48 -8.54
N PHE A 6 5.37 21.36 -8.09
CA PHE A 6 3.95 21.22 -7.81
C PHE A 6 3.75 21.03 -6.31
N GLN A 7 2.94 21.88 -5.69
CA GLN A 7 2.62 21.77 -4.27
C GLN A 7 1.75 20.53 -4.06
N LEU A 8 2.24 19.59 -3.24
CA LEU A 8 1.53 18.36 -2.92
C LEU A 8 0.57 18.54 -1.74
N ASP A 9 1.06 19.15 -0.67
CA ASP A 9 0.36 19.37 0.59
C ASP A 9 1.02 20.55 1.34
N SER A 10 0.32 21.15 2.30
CA SER A 10 0.84 22.20 3.17
C SER A 10 0.29 22.11 4.59
N ARG A 11 1.10 22.53 5.56
CA ARG A 11 0.70 22.60 6.96
C ARG A 11 1.22 23.85 7.64
N VAL A 12 0.37 24.42 8.48
CA VAL A 12 0.76 25.44 9.45
C VAL A 12 1.18 24.75 10.73
N VAL A 13 2.36 25.09 11.23
CA VAL A 13 2.95 24.50 12.44
C VAL A 13 3.39 25.63 13.37
N TRP A 14 3.36 25.36 14.67
CA TRP A 14 3.86 26.30 15.68
C TRP A 14 5.32 26.00 16.01
N ALA A 15 6.11 27.03 16.33
CA ALA A 15 7.53 26.86 16.65
C ALA A 15 7.80 26.00 17.90
N THR A 16 6.78 25.81 18.75
CA THR A 16 6.86 25.01 19.97
C THR A 16 6.50 23.53 19.76
N GLU A 17 6.04 23.15 18.56
CA GLU A 17 5.63 21.77 18.30
C GLU A 17 6.84 20.88 17.99
N GLU A 18 7.04 19.86 18.82
CA GLU A 18 8.03 18.81 18.58
C GLU A 18 7.31 17.50 18.23
N SER A 19 7.10 17.26 16.93
CA SER A 19 6.50 16.00 16.46
C SER A 19 6.86 15.68 15.01
N TRP A 20 6.43 14.50 14.56
CA TRP A 20 6.49 14.14 13.15
C TRP A 20 5.47 14.93 12.33
N LEU A 21 5.96 15.64 11.31
CA LEU A 21 5.10 16.25 10.30
C LEU A 21 4.66 15.21 9.28
N VAL A 22 3.36 15.16 9.00
CA VAL A 22 2.74 14.21 8.07
C VAL A 22 2.15 14.98 6.90
N PHE A 23 2.53 14.58 5.69
CA PHE A 23 2.04 15.18 4.44
C PHE A 23 1.39 14.10 3.57
N ASP A 24 0.21 14.41 3.01
CA ASP A 24 -0.45 13.51 2.08
C ASP A 24 0.16 13.62 0.68
N ILE A 25 0.78 12.54 0.22
CA ILE A 25 1.34 12.42 -1.13
C ILE A 25 0.68 11.27 -1.91
N THR A 26 -0.51 10.83 -1.50
CA THR A 26 -1.18 9.63 -2.06
C THR A 26 -1.33 9.72 -3.57
N ALA A 27 -1.86 10.83 -4.10
CA ALA A 27 -2.02 11.03 -5.54
C ALA A 27 -0.68 10.94 -6.29
N THR A 28 0.34 11.63 -5.79
CA THR A 28 1.70 11.65 -6.36
C THR A 28 2.36 10.28 -6.33
N SER A 29 2.23 9.55 -5.21
CA SER A 29 2.80 8.22 -5.06
C SER A 29 2.18 7.21 -6.05
N ASN A 30 0.87 7.32 -6.33
CA ASN A 30 0.19 6.52 -7.35
C ASN A 30 0.67 6.89 -8.76
N LEU A 31 0.86 8.18 -9.05
CA LEU A 31 1.42 8.63 -10.33
C LEU A 31 2.82 8.05 -10.57
N TRP A 32 3.68 8.04 -9.54
CA TRP A 32 5.03 7.46 -9.64
C TRP A 32 5.02 5.96 -9.87
N LEU A 33 4.03 5.22 -9.36
CA LEU A 33 3.87 3.81 -9.68
C LEU A 33 3.58 3.59 -11.16
N MET A 34 2.73 4.43 -11.75
CA MET A 34 2.35 4.34 -13.16
C MET A 34 3.43 4.90 -14.09
N SER A 35 4.21 5.87 -13.62
CA SER A 35 5.25 6.55 -14.38
C SER A 35 6.52 6.78 -13.55
N PRO A 36 7.35 5.74 -13.32
CA PRO A 36 8.52 5.84 -12.44
C PRO A 36 9.54 6.91 -12.86
N LYS A 37 9.63 7.20 -14.16
CA LYS A 37 10.51 8.25 -14.70
C LYS A 37 10.10 9.68 -14.28
N GLN A 38 8.88 9.85 -13.80
CA GLN A 38 8.37 11.14 -13.31
C GLN A 38 8.62 11.33 -11.81
N ASN A 39 9.19 10.35 -11.11
CA ASN A 39 9.62 10.54 -9.74
C ASN A 39 10.95 11.33 -9.72
N LEU A 40 10.82 12.65 -9.59
CA LEU A 40 11.94 13.58 -9.48
C LEU A 40 12.35 13.87 -8.03
N GLY A 41 11.72 13.20 -7.06
CA GLY A 41 11.91 13.41 -5.63
C GLY A 41 10.90 14.37 -5.02
N LEU A 42 11.09 14.62 -3.73
CA LEU A 42 10.28 15.54 -2.93
C LEU A 42 11.15 16.69 -2.46
N GLN A 43 10.57 17.88 -2.43
CA GLN A 43 11.17 19.06 -1.81
C GLN A 43 10.24 19.55 -0.71
N LEU A 44 10.82 19.78 0.47
CA LEU A 44 10.14 20.46 1.57
C LEU A 44 10.56 21.93 1.57
N ARG A 45 9.58 22.83 1.62
CA ARG A 45 9.79 24.27 1.79
C ARG A 45 9.07 24.73 3.05
N VAL A 46 9.72 25.60 3.81
CA VAL A 46 9.13 26.28 4.97
C VAL A 46 9.02 27.75 4.63
N GLU A 47 7.86 28.33 4.90
CA GLU A 47 7.57 29.73 4.68
C GLU A 47 6.94 30.34 5.93
N THR A 48 7.22 31.62 6.18
CA THR A 48 6.47 32.42 7.15
C THR A 48 5.05 32.68 6.66
N MET A 49 4.19 33.19 7.53
CA MET A 49 2.86 33.70 7.12
C MET A 49 2.95 34.87 6.14
N SER A 50 4.08 35.58 6.08
CA SER A 50 4.37 36.63 5.09
C SER A 50 4.92 36.09 3.76
N GLY A 51 5.09 34.76 3.60
CA GLY A 51 5.60 34.12 2.39
C GLY A 51 7.13 34.11 2.27
N GLU A 52 7.86 34.46 3.32
CA GLU A 52 9.32 34.44 3.32
C GLU A 52 9.82 33.01 3.52
N SER A 53 10.71 32.57 2.64
CA SER A 53 11.28 31.21 2.73
C SER A 53 12.27 31.13 3.88
N ILE A 54 12.10 30.13 4.75
CA ILE A 54 13.02 29.83 5.84
C ILE A 54 13.74 28.51 5.55
N ASN A 55 15.01 28.41 5.95
CA ASN A 55 15.73 27.14 5.93
C ASN A 55 15.07 26.15 6.91
N PRO A 56 14.60 24.96 6.46
CA PRO A 56 13.97 23.97 7.32
C PRO A 56 14.82 23.60 8.55
N SER A 57 16.15 23.48 8.39
CA SER A 57 17.05 23.14 9.50
C SER A 57 17.14 24.24 10.56
N ALA A 58 16.89 25.51 10.18
CA ALA A 58 16.92 26.64 11.11
C ALA A 58 15.71 26.67 12.05
N VAL A 59 14.62 25.97 11.69
CA VAL A 59 13.41 25.81 12.51
C VAL A 59 13.32 24.41 13.14
N GLY A 60 14.44 23.70 13.24
CA GLY A 60 14.52 22.42 13.92
C GLY A 60 14.06 21.20 13.10
N LEU A 61 13.71 21.37 11.82
CA LEU A 61 13.34 20.23 10.98
C LEU A 61 14.56 19.41 10.59
N VAL A 62 14.45 18.10 10.80
CA VAL A 62 15.53 17.14 10.56
C VAL A 62 15.42 16.57 9.15
N GLY A 63 16.43 16.85 8.32
CA GLY A 63 16.56 16.29 6.97
C GLY A 63 17.29 14.96 6.94
N ARG A 64 17.60 14.49 5.72
CA ARG A 64 18.30 13.21 5.46
C ARG A 64 19.70 13.10 6.09
N GLN A 65 20.33 14.22 6.43
CA GLN A 65 21.65 14.25 7.07
C GLN A 65 21.58 14.29 8.60
N GLY A 66 20.38 14.22 9.19
CA GLY A 66 20.19 14.25 10.64
C GLY A 66 20.39 12.91 11.35
N GLN A 67 19.96 12.85 12.62
CA GLN A 67 19.98 11.63 13.42
C GLN A 67 19.17 10.51 12.72
N GLN A 68 19.68 9.28 12.72
CA GLN A 68 19.11 8.20 11.92
C GLN A 68 17.65 7.87 12.27
N ASP A 69 17.30 7.94 13.54
CA ASP A 69 15.96 7.72 14.09
C ASP A 69 14.97 8.86 13.82
N LYS A 70 15.46 9.99 13.30
CA LYS A 70 14.67 11.19 12.95
C LYS A 70 14.70 11.53 11.47
N MET A 71 15.28 10.68 10.64
CA MET A 71 15.31 10.90 9.19
C MET A 71 13.90 10.77 8.60
N PRO A 72 13.53 11.63 7.63
CA PRO A 72 12.23 11.54 6.97
C PRO A 72 12.10 10.22 6.20
N PHE A 73 10.91 9.63 6.27
CA PHE A 73 10.57 8.40 5.56
C PHE A 73 9.18 8.52 4.93
N MET A 74 8.91 7.68 3.93
CA MET A 74 7.62 7.58 3.28
C MET A 74 6.92 6.29 3.72
N VAL A 75 5.65 6.41 4.07
CA VAL A 75 4.77 5.26 4.30
C VAL A 75 3.72 5.22 3.20
N ALA A 76 3.52 4.06 2.60
CA ALA A 76 2.47 3.86 1.61
C ALA A 76 1.77 2.52 1.83
N PHE A 77 0.44 2.54 1.73
CA PHE A 77 -0.40 1.37 1.88
C PHE A 77 -0.94 0.99 0.51
N PHE A 78 -0.60 -0.22 0.05
CA PHE A 78 -1.05 -0.72 -1.24
C PHE A 78 -1.97 -1.91 -1.06
N ARG A 79 -3.03 -1.96 -1.85
CA ARG A 79 -3.80 -3.20 -1.99
C ARG A 79 -3.01 -4.15 -2.87
N ALA A 80 -2.41 -5.17 -2.28
CA ALA A 80 -1.85 -6.26 -3.06
C ALA A 80 -2.98 -6.94 -3.84
N SER A 81 -2.93 -6.88 -5.18
CA SER A 81 -3.77 -7.76 -5.99
C SER A 81 -3.34 -9.20 -5.71
N GLN A 82 -4.30 -10.11 -5.47
CA GLN A 82 -4.01 -11.53 -5.20
C GLN A 82 -3.38 -12.27 -6.41
N LEU A 83 -3.14 -11.58 -7.52
CA LEU A 83 -2.38 -12.12 -8.63
C LEU A 83 -0.92 -12.20 -8.20
N ARG A 84 -0.53 -13.39 -7.71
CA ARG A 84 0.86 -13.76 -7.44
C ARG A 84 1.69 -13.53 -8.70
N LEU A 85 2.26 -12.34 -8.85
CA LEU A 85 3.31 -12.10 -9.83
C LEU A 85 4.45 -13.05 -9.47
N ARG A 86 4.66 -14.05 -10.33
CA ARG A 86 5.77 -14.99 -10.15
C ARG A 86 7.05 -14.14 -10.20
N SER A 87 7.77 -14.07 -9.09
CA SER A 87 9.11 -13.51 -9.06
C SER A 87 9.90 -14.10 -10.23
N ALA A 88 10.42 -13.24 -11.11
CA ALA A 88 11.29 -13.70 -12.18
C ALA A 88 12.47 -14.42 -11.52
N ARG A 89 12.54 -15.74 -11.71
CA ARG A 89 13.72 -16.50 -11.29
C ARG A 89 14.88 -15.96 -12.11
N ALA A 90 15.88 -15.39 -11.45
CA ALA A 90 17.15 -15.08 -12.09
C ALA A 90 17.59 -16.32 -12.87
N VAL A 91 17.84 -16.17 -14.18
CA VAL A 91 18.38 -17.25 -15.00
C VAL A 91 19.77 -17.56 -14.44
N GLY A 92 19.84 -18.57 -13.57
CA GLY A 92 21.07 -19.01 -12.94
C GLY A 92 22.08 -19.33 -14.03
N ARG A 93 23.23 -18.65 -14.01
CA ARG A 93 24.37 -18.96 -14.88
C ARG A 93 24.69 -20.45 -14.72
N LYS A 94 24.63 -21.21 -15.81
CA LYS A 94 25.07 -22.61 -15.89
C LYS A 94 26.50 -22.72 -15.36
N ARG A 95 26.68 -23.15 -14.10
CA ARG A 95 27.92 -23.75 -13.65
C ARG A 95 27.90 -25.22 -14.10
N LYS A 96 28.70 -25.54 -15.13
CA LYS A 96 29.07 -26.91 -15.48
C LYS A 96 29.80 -27.51 -14.28
N GLY A 97 29.28 -28.61 -13.73
CA GLY A 97 29.90 -29.30 -12.60
C GLY A 97 29.28 -30.66 -12.34
N SER A 98 29.86 -31.69 -12.97
CA SER A 98 29.99 -33.09 -12.56
C SER A 98 28.77 -33.97 -12.22
N ARG A 99 28.71 -35.10 -12.94
CA ARG A 99 27.97 -36.35 -12.71
C ARG A 99 27.98 -36.82 -11.25
N ASN A 100 26.82 -37.25 -10.72
CA ASN A 100 26.52 -38.67 -10.48
C ASN A 100 25.18 -38.92 -9.72
N LYS A 101 24.37 -39.82 -10.32
CA LYS A 101 23.75 -41.03 -9.72
C LYS A 101 22.71 -40.86 -8.58
N GLY A 102 21.47 -41.28 -8.86
CA GLY A 102 20.70 -42.05 -7.87
C GLY A 102 19.20 -41.77 -7.69
N ARG A 103 18.38 -42.60 -8.36
CA ARG A 103 17.21 -43.33 -7.81
C ARG A 103 15.91 -42.58 -7.39
N ARG A 104 14.85 -43.01 -8.11
CA ARG A 104 13.49 -43.42 -7.66
C ARG A 104 12.48 -42.34 -7.22
N GLY A 105 11.37 -42.27 -7.97
CA GLY A 105 10.09 -41.68 -7.52
C GLY A 105 9.37 -42.54 -6.47
N PRO A 106 8.18 -42.13 -5.99
CA PRO A 106 6.98 -42.48 -6.75
C PRO A 106 5.88 -41.40 -6.81
N LYS A 107 5.02 -41.55 -7.82
CA LYS A 107 3.70 -40.92 -7.95
C LYS A 107 2.74 -41.51 -6.90
N GLN A 108 1.88 -40.69 -6.30
CA GLN A 108 0.57 -41.15 -5.81
C GLN A 108 -0.48 -40.10 -6.14
N ASP A 109 -1.56 -40.59 -6.75
CA ASP A 109 -2.69 -39.88 -7.28
C ASP A 109 -3.94 -40.66 -6.82
N ILE A 110 -5.06 -39.96 -6.68
CA ILE A 110 -6.45 -40.47 -6.62
C ILE A 110 -7.03 -40.85 -5.23
N SER A 111 -7.81 -39.88 -4.71
CA SER A 111 -9.24 -39.97 -4.36
C SER A 111 -9.80 -41.22 -3.68
N ARG A 112 -10.44 -41.02 -2.51
CA ARG A 112 -11.71 -41.71 -2.19
C ARG A 112 -12.57 -40.89 -1.24
N ALA A 113 -13.82 -40.76 -1.64
CA ALA A 113 -14.89 -40.07 -0.97
C ALA A 113 -15.21 -40.71 0.38
N PHE A 114 -15.47 -39.86 1.37
CA PHE A 114 -16.47 -40.14 2.39
C PHE A 114 -17.57 -39.10 2.21
N LYS A 115 -18.70 -39.54 1.63
CA LYS A 115 -19.99 -38.88 1.76
C LYS A 115 -20.70 -39.45 2.98
N MET A 116 -21.67 -38.67 3.46
CA MET A 116 -22.61 -38.90 4.57
C MET A 116 -22.06 -38.60 5.96
N THR A 117 -22.42 -37.43 6.49
CA THR A 117 -23.69 -37.31 7.22
C THR A 117 -24.27 -35.91 7.01
N ASP A 118 -25.47 -35.84 6.47
CA ASP A 118 -26.35 -34.68 6.60
C ASP A 118 -26.62 -34.48 8.10
N TYR A 119 -26.01 -33.46 8.69
CA TYR A 119 -26.49 -32.89 9.93
C TYR A 119 -26.75 -31.41 9.66
N ASN A 120 -28.04 -31.07 9.70
CA ASN A 120 -28.57 -29.72 9.68
C ASN A 120 -27.75 -28.80 10.58
N SER A 121 -26.89 -27.99 9.97
CA SER A 121 -26.45 -26.73 10.57
C SER A 121 -27.00 -25.62 9.68
N SER A 122 -28.25 -25.26 9.96
CA SER A 122 -28.81 -23.95 9.62
C SER A 122 -28.13 -22.82 10.42
N GLU A 123 -26.93 -23.02 10.96
CA GLU A 123 -26.05 -21.97 11.46
C GLU A 123 -25.20 -21.42 10.30
N GLN A 124 -25.86 -20.98 9.24
CA GLN A 124 -25.29 -19.92 8.44
C GLN A 124 -25.20 -18.69 9.35
N LYS A 125 -24.05 -18.50 9.99
CA LYS A 125 -23.67 -17.30 10.75
C LYS A 125 -24.31 -16.08 10.08
N GLN A 126 -25.37 -15.54 10.67
CA GLN A 126 -25.97 -14.30 10.18
C GLN A 126 -25.00 -13.17 10.52
N THR A 127 -24.09 -12.88 9.60
CA THR A 127 -23.28 -11.67 9.68
C THR A 127 -24.17 -10.45 9.45
N CYS A 128 -23.76 -9.30 9.98
CA CYS A 128 -24.39 -8.04 9.63
C CYS A 128 -24.33 -7.87 8.11
N LYS A 129 -25.49 -7.88 7.46
CA LYS A 129 -25.64 -7.69 6.02
C LYS A 129 -26.83 -6.79 5.75
N ILE A 130 -26.67 -5.88 4.80
CA ILE A 130 -27.80 -5.14 4.26
C ILE A 130 -28.78 -6.15 3.62
N ARG A 131 -30.06 -6.01 3.94
CA ARG A 131 -31.12 -6.79 3.30
C ARG A 131 -31.86 -5.86 2.37
N GLU A 132 -31.91 -6.24 1.10
CA GLU A 132 -32.78 -5.55 0.16
C GLU A 132 -34.23 -5.75 0.59
N MET A 133 -34.96 -4.64 0.71
CA MET A 133 -36.39 -4.64 0.99
C MET A 133 -37.06 -3.74 -0.03
N TYR A 134 -37.99 -4.31 -0.77
CA TYR A 134 -38.84 -3.55 -1.67
C TYR A 134 -39.98 -2.90 -0.88
N VAL A 135 -40.25 -1.63 -1.15
CA VAL A 135 -41.36 -0.88 -0.55
C VAL A 135 -42.21 -0.30 -1.67
N SER A 136 -43.48 -0.68 -1.71
CA SER A 136 -44.49 -0.12 -2.60
C SER A 136 -45.33 0.90 -1.84
N PHE A 137 -45.49 2.11 -2.39
CA PHE A 137 -46.34 3.15 -1.79
C PHE A 137 -47.82 2.78 -1.79
N ARG A 138 -48.23 1.92 -2.74
CA ARG A 138 -49.58 1.33 -2.75
C ARG A 138 -49.78 0.41 -1.54
N ASP A 139 -48.75 -0.35 -1.17
CA ASP A 139 -48.79 -1.28 -0.02
C ASP A 139 -48.76 -0.51 1.31
N LEU A 140 -48.26 0.74 1.30
CA LEU A 140 -48.28 1.67 2.41
C LEU A 140 -49.56 2.54 2.46
N GLY A 141 -50.43 2.45 1.46
CA GLY A 141 -51.66 3.25 1.38
C GLY A 141 -51.40 4.76 1.19
N TRP A 142 -50.25 5.15 0.64
CA TRP A 142 -49.90 6.56 0.38
C TRP A 142 -50.35 7.01 -1.02
N LEU A 143 -51.64 6.83 -1.31
CA LEU A 143 -52.34 7.39 -2.48
C LEU A 143 -53.19 8.58 -2.07
#